data_AF-A0A2A6FC19-F1
#
_entry.id   AF-A0A2A6FC19-F1
#
_cell.length_a   1.000
_cell.length_b   1.000
_cell.length_c   1.000
_cell.angle_alpha   90.00
_cell.angle_beta   90.00
_cell.angle_gamma   90.00
#
_symmetry.space_group_name_H-M   'P 1'
#
loop_
_entity.id
_entity.type
_entity.pdbx_description
1 polymer ?
#
loop_
_entity_poly.entity_id
_entity_poly.type
_entity_poly.pdbx_seq_one_letter_code
_entity_poly.pdbx_strand_id
1 'polypeptide(L)'
;MVIHPQMEALWSLQPLKNNDWLRSRSESNLGVLEVRNGFEFAPLISTSVGLLAEINVTILRNRHSNDRQGIHGDIDNRVKTLFDALRIPTLGEINVLSEKGVIFHERTFCLLQDDDLVTKLTVETDRWLGVPPHQTLAIIRVAIKASTVTMDNLDLLS
;
A
#
# COMPACT_ATOMS: atom_id res chain seq x y z
N MET A 1 10.57 -4.59 5.47
CA MET A 1 9.15 -4.67 5.06
C MET A 1 9.06 -5.39 3.71
N VAL A 2 8.30 -6.48 3.59
CA VAL A 2 8.35 -7.37 2.40
C VAL A 2 7.82 -6.70 1.12
N ILE A 3 6.91 -5.73 1.25
CA ILE A 3 6.28 -5.01 0.13
C ILE A 3 7.14 -3.83 -0.37
N HIS A 4 8.13 -3.38 0.42
CA HIS A 4 8.94 -2.21 0.10
C HIS A 4 9.63 -2.27 -1.28
N PRO A 5 10.27 -3.38 -1.70
CA PRO A 5 10.91 -3.45 -3.02
C PRO A 5 9.93 -3.29 -4.19
N GLN A 6 8.69 -3.78 -4.03
CA GLN A 6 7.64 -3.63 -5.04
C GLN A 6 7.15 -2.19 -5.13
N MET A 7 7.04 -1.50 -3.99
CA MET A 7 6.71 -0.07 -3.95
C MET A 7 7.83 0.78 -4.56
N GLU A 8 9.09 0.50 -4.21
CA GLU A 8 10.24 1.20 -4.78
C GLU A 8 10.31 1.05 -6.32
N ALA A 9 10.01 -0.16 -6.82
CA ALA A 9 9.88 -0.40 -8.26
C ALA A 9 8.73 0.41 -8.87
N LEU A 10 7.56 0.49 -8.22
CA LEU A 10 6.42 1.30 -8.67
C LEU A 10 6.80 2.78 -8.81
N TRP A 11 7.51 3.33 -7.83
CA TRP A 11 8.00 4.71 -7.82
C TRP A 11 9.04 5.01 -8.91
N SER A 12 9.57 3.97 -9.57
CA SER A 12 10.49 4.08 -10.71
C SER A 12 9.79 4.04 -12.07
N LEU A 13 8.45 3.85 -12.10
CA LEU A 13 7.64 3.83 -13.31
C LEU A 13 6.94 5.17 -13.56
N GLN A 14 6.53 5.42 -14.81
CA GLN A 14 5.66 6.56 -15.12
C GLN A 14 4.24 6.32 -14.56
N PRO A 15 3.53 7.37 -14.13
CA PRO A 15 3.94 8.78 -14.10
C PRO A 15 4.88 9.15 -12.92
N LEU A 16 4.97 8.32 -11.89
CA LEU A 16 5.63 8.62 -10.60
C LEU A 16 7.11 8.98 -10.70
N LYS A 17 7.84 8.42 -11.67
CA LYS A 17 9.28 8.65 -11.85
C LYS A 17 9.62 10.13 -12.07
N ASN A 18 8.78 10.86 -12.80
CA ASN A 18 9.06 12.25 -13.21
C ASN A 18 8.40 13.30 -12.30
N ASN A 19 7.73 12.87 -11.23
CA ASN A 19 6.98 13.75 -10.35
C ASN A 19 7.83 14.16 -9.14
N ASP A 20 8.77 15.07 -9.38
CA ASP A 20 9.66 15.61 -8.35
C ASP A 20 8.89 16.33 -7.24
N TRP A 21 7.72 16.90 -7.55
CA TRP A 21 6.83 17.53 -6.58
C TRP A 21 6.34 16.55 -5.51
N LEU A 22 6.08 15.27 -5.85
CA LEU A 22 5.73 14.24 -4.87
C LEU A 22 6.88 14.03 -3.86
N ARG A 23 8.11 14.22 -4.31
CA ARG A 23 9.35 13.95 -3.55
C ARG A 23 9.84 15.14 -2.75
N SER A 24 9.18 16.30 -2.80
CA SER A 24 9.57 17.47 -2.02
C SER A 24 8.35 18.22 -1.51
N ARG A 25 8.23 18.36 -0.19
CA ARG A 25 7.26 19.27 0.41
C ARG A 25 7.89 20.66 0.49
N SER A 26 7.32 21.65 -0.20
CA SER A 26 7.68 23.06 -0.05
C SER A 26 6.46 23.87 0.41
N GLU A 27 6.65 25.15 0.76
CA GLU A 27 5.54 26.05 1.10
C GLU A 27 4.55 26.26 -0.07
N SER A 28 4.99 25.99 -1.31
CA SER A 28 4.20 26.21 -2.54
C SER A 28 3.73 24.94 -3.23
N ASN A 29 4.30 23.77 -2.92
CA ASN A 29 3.95 22.50 -3.55
C ASN A 29 3.42 21.50 -2.52
N LEU A 30 2.34 20.81 -2.90
CA LEU A 30 1.91 19.62 -2.20
C LEU A 30 3.03 18.58 -2.30
N GLY A 31 3.38 17.94 -1.18
CA GLY A 31 4.37 16.87 -1.15
C GLY A 31 3.81 15.72 -0.33
N VAL A 32 4.28 14.50 -0.62
CA VAL A 32 3.81 13.33 0.11
C VAL A 32 4.69 12.96 1.29
N LEU A 33 5.93 13.46 1.33
CA LEU A 33 6.89 13.11 2.38
C LEU A 33 6.39 13.47 3.78
N GLU A 34 6.45 12.48 4.67
CA GLU A 34 6.04 12.59 6.06
C GLU A 34 7.13 11.97 6.96
N VAL A 35 7.56 12.71 7.98
CA VAL A 35 8.54 12.20 8.96
C VAL A 35 7.80 11.72 10.19
N ARG A 36 7.98 10.44 10.56
CA ARG A 36 7.48 9.86 11.80
C ARG A 36 8.61 9.20 12.58
N ASN A 37 8.76 9.61 13.84
CA ASN A 37 9.79 9.08 14.75
C ASN A 37 11.22 9.13 14.17
N GLY A 38 11.54 10.18 13.39
CA GLY A 38 12.84 10.34 12.74
C GLY A 38 13.04 9.55 11.44
N PHE A 39 12.04 8.78 10.99
CA PHE A 39 12.06 8.08 9.69
C PHE A 39 11.19 8.81 8.67
N GLU A 40 11.67 8.86 7.42
CA GLU A 40 10.95 9.48 6.31
C GLU A 40 10.12 8.45 5.56
N PHE A 41 8.82 8.74 5.40
CA PHE A 41 7.86 7.93 4.67
C PHE A 41 7.32 8.69 3.47
N ALA A 42 7.18 7.99 2.35
CA ALA A 42 6.64 8.51 1.10
C ALA A 42 5.35 7.76 0.70
N PRO A 43 4.19 8.13 1.27
CA PRO A 43 2.88 7.59 0.89
C PRO A 43 2.45 8.09 -0.49
N LEU A 44 2.10 7.22 -1.43
CA LEU A 44 1.60 7.68 -2.73
C LEU A 44 0.24 8.39 -2.61
N ILE A 45 -0.65 7.84 -1.79
CA ILE A 45 -2.02 8.33 -1.57
C ILE A 45 -2.04 9.00 -0.20
N SER A 46 -2.18 10.32 -0.18
CA SER A 46 -2.21 11.12 1.04
C SER A 46 -3.30 12.19 0.98
N THR A 47 -3.70 12.63 2.17
CA THR A 47 -4.57 13.81 2.33
C THR A 47 -3.93 15.07 1.75
N SER A 48 -2.60 15.19 1.82
CA SER A 48 -1.86 16.36 1.33
C SER A 48 -2.00 16.54 -0.18
N VAL A 49 -2.05 15.45 -0.95
CA VAL A 49 -2.22 15.52 -2.41
C VAL A 49 -3.67 15.36 -2.87
N GLY A 50 -4.62 15.27 -1.93
CA GLY A 50 -6.05 15.15 -2.22
C GLY A 50 -6.41 13.86 -2.95
N LEU A 51 -5.69 12.77 -2.67
CA LEU A 51 -5.92 11.48 -3.32
C LEU A 51 -6.61 10.47 -2.41
N LEU A 52 -7.39 9.61 -3.04
CA LEU A 52 -8.16 8.51 -2.47
C LEU A 52 -7.86 7.23 -3.26
N ALA A 53 -8.05 6.08 -2.62
CA ALA A 53 -7.79 4.78 -3.20
C ALA A 53 -9.08 3.95 -3.35
N GLU A 54 -9.19 3.21 -4.44
CA GLU A 54 -9.99 1.99 -4.52
C GLU A 54 -9.05 0.81 -4.66
N ILE A 55 -9.16 -0.18 -3.77
CA ILE A 55 -8.25 -1.32 -3.72
C ILE A 55 -9.02 -2.60 -4.02
N ASN A 56 -8.52 -3.33 -5.03
CA ASN A 56 -9.02 -4.64 -5.40
C ASN A 56 -7.92 -5.67 -5.13
N VAL A 57 -8.17 -6.57 -4.20
CA VAL A 57 -7.25 -7.64 -3.82
C VAL A 57 -7.78 -8.97 -4.34
N THR A 58 -7.05 -9.60 -5.26
CA THR A 58 -7.34 -10.96 -5.73
C THR A 58 -6.34 -11.93 -5.11
N ILE A 59 -6.81 -12.84 -4.25
CA ILE A 59 -5.99 -13.85 -3.59
C ILE A 59 -6.16 -15.19 -4.29
N LEU A 60 -5.13 -15.61 -5.04
CA LEU A 60 -5.06 -16.90 -5.72
C LEU A 60 -4.37 -17.93 -4.83
N ARG A 61 -5.02 -19.06 -4.56
CA ARG A 61 -4.50 -20.12 -3.67
C ARG A 61 -4.63 -21.47 -4.32
N ASN A 62 -3.63 -22.34 -4.21
CA ASN A 62 -3.85 -23.75 -4.53
C ASN A 62 -4.16 -24.54 -3.25
N ARG A 63 -5.43 -24.88 -3.06
CA ARG A 63 -5.87 -25.83 -2.02
C ARG A 63 -6.30 -27.15 -2.64
N HIS A 64 -6.04 -28.21 -1.90
CA HIS A 64 -6.57 -29.54 -2.17
C HIS A 64 -8.06 -29.59 -1.76
N SER A 65 -8.85 -30.42 -2.44
CA SER A 65 -10.33 -30.44 -2.40
C SER A 65 -10.97 -30.81 -1.05
N ASN A 66 -10.18 -31.14 -0.03
CA ASN A 66 -10.62 -31.64 1.28
C ASN A 66 -10.62 -30.59 2.41
N ASP A 67 -10.27 -29.34 2.12
CA ASP A 67 -10.07 -28.30 3.13
C ASP A 67 -11.32 -27.42 3.33
N ARG A 68 -12.29 -27.94 4.06
CA ARG A 68 -13.62 -27.32 4.30
C ARG A 68 -13.71 -26.45 5.57
N GLN A 69 -12.63 -26.24 6.30
CA GLN A 69 -12.66 -25.51 7.58
C GLN A 69 -11.85 -24.20 7.50
N GLY A 70 -12.53 -23.07 7.69
CA GLY A 70 -11.89 -21.84 8.18
C GLY A 70 -11.80 -20.62 7.24
N ILE A 71 -12.55 -20.56 6.15
CA ILE A 71 -12.33 -19.54 5.10
C ILE A 71 -12.75 -18.12 5.51
N HIS A 72 -13.82 -17.95 6.28
CA HIS A 72 -14.42 -16.62 6.47
C HIS A 72 -13.73 -15.76 7.54
N GLY A 73 -13.06 -16.35 8.54
CA GLY A 73 -12.44 -15.60 9.66
C GLY A 73 -10.99 -15.16 9.43
N ASP A 74 -10.22 -15.87 8.61
CA ASP A 74 -8.79 -15.58 8.38
C ASP A 74 -8.60 -14.51 7.27
N ILE A 75 -9.57 -14.36 6.36
CA ILE A 75 -9.49 -13.35 5.30
C ILE A 75 -9.48 -11.95 5.88
N ASP A 76 -10.38 -11.64 6.82
CA ASP A 76 -10.47 -10.31 7.43
C ASP A 76 -9.16 -9.93 8.14
N ASN A 77 -8.63 -10.84 8.97
CA ASN A 77 -7.35 -10.64 9.64
C ASN A 77 -6.18 -10.45 8.66
N ARG A 78 -6.14 -11.21 7.56
CA ARG A 78 -5.09 -11.06 6.53
C ARG A 78 -5.22 -9.77 5.75
N VAL A 79 -6.45 -9.37 5.42
CA VAL A 79 -6.74 -8.11 4.73
C VAL A 79 -6.33 -6.95 5.61
N LYS A 80 -6.72 -6.95 6.88
CA LYS A 80 -6.27 -5.95 7.86
C LYS A 80 -4.75 -5.87 7.95
N THR A 81 -4.08 -7.01 8.10
CA THR A 81 -2.60 -7.08 8.13
C THR A 81 -1.98 -6.54 6.83
N LEU A 82 -2.61 -6.77 5.67
CA LEU A 82 -2.15 -6.25 4.40
C LEU A 82 -2.25 -4.72 4.35
N PHE A 83 -3.36 -4.14 4.82
CA PHE A 83 -3.54 -2.69 4.93
C PHE A 83 -2.51 -2.06 5.87
N ASP A 84 -2.30 -2.67 7.04
CA ASP A 84 -1.27 -2.24 7.98
C ASP A 84 0.14 -2.25 7.36
N ALA A 85 0.40 -3.14 6.39
CA ALA A 85 1.67 -3.20 5.66
C ALA A 85 1.76 -2.24 4.46
N LEU A 86 0.63 -1.70 3.97
CA LEU A 86 0.56 -0.77 2.84
C LEU A 86 0.52 0.70 3.30
N ARG A 87 0.09 0.96 4.54
CA ARG A 87 0.05 2.29 5.15
C ARG A 87 1.34 2.66 5.87
N ILE A 88 1.49 3.94 6.21
CA ILE A 88 2.55 4.37 7.12
C ILE A 88 2.27 3.79 8.52
N PRO A 89 3.23 3.08 9.14
CA PRO A 89 3.04 2.55 10.48
C PRO A 89 2.82 3.68 11.50
N THR A 90 2.04 3.38 12.54
CA THR A 90 1.84 4.25 13.70
C THR A 90 3.11 4.33 14.55
N LEU A 91 3.22 5.32 15.44
CA LEU A 91 4.37 5.45 16.35
C LEU A 91 4.61 4.18 17.19
N GLY A 92 3.53 3.55 17.69
CA GLY A 92 3.62 2.30 18.44
C GLY A 92 4.17 1.14 17.60
N GLU A 93 3.71 1.03 16.35
CA GLU A 93 4.19 0.00 15.41
C GLU A 93 5.65 0.24 15.02
N ILE A 94 6.06 1.49 14.79
CA ILE A 94 7.45 1.84 14.50
C ILE A 94 8.36 1.40 15.65
N ASN A 95 7.98 1.67 16.90
CA ASN A 95 8.76 1.25 18.07
C ASN A 95 8.88 -0.27 18.14
N VAL A 96 7.78 -1.01 18.00
CA VAL A 96 7.78 -2.48 18.01
C VAL A 96 8.62 -3.06 16.87
N LEU A 97 8.54 -2.47 15.66
CA LEU A 97 9.33 -2.89 14.51
C LEU A 97 10.82 -2.61 14.73
N SER A 98 11.15 -1.47 15.33
CA SER A 98 12.54 -1.09 15.65
C SER A 98 13.13 -2.03 16.70
N GLU A 99 12.37 -2.38 17.75
CA GLU A 99 12.74 -3.39 18.76
C GLU A 99 12.95 -4.77 18.16
N LYS A 100 12.17 -5.13 17.13
CA LYS A 100 12.31 -6.37 16.35
C LYS A 100 13.47 -6.33 15.34
N GLY A 101 14.24 -5.24 15.30
CA GLY A 101 15.39 -5.08 14.40
C GLY A 101 15.01 -4.80 12.95
N VAL A 102 13.79 -4.33 12.67
CA VAL A 102 13.40 -3.90 11.33
C VAL A 102 14.06 -2.56 11.04
N ILE A 103 14.92 -2.54 10.03
CA ILE A 103 15.60 -1.33 9.58
C ILE A 103 14.69 -0.61 8.58
N PHE A 104 14.26 0.60 8.93
CA PHE A 104 13.68 1.54 7.97
C PHE A 104 14.82 2.16 7.15
N HIS A 105 14.62 2.28 5.85
CA HIS A 105 15.59 2.95 4.98
C HIS A 105 15.49 4.47 5.18
N GLU A 106 16.46 5.24 4.67
CA GLU A 106 16.42 6.71 4.70
C GLU A 106 15.09 7.26 4.20
N ARG A 107 14.49 6.59 3.20
CA ARG A 107 13.13 6.84 2.74
C ARG A 107 12.40 5.52 2.54
N THR A 108 11.24 5.36 3.17
CA THR A 108 10.39 4.17 3.05
C THR A 108 9.17 4.50 2.19
N PHE A 109 9.00 3.80 1.06
CA PHE A 109 7.85 4.00 0.18
C PHE A 109 6.62 3.23 0.66
N CYS A 110 5.50 3.96 0.85
CA CYS A 110 4.21 3.43 1.28
C CYS A 110 3.16 3.70 0.21
N LEU A 111 2.09 2.90 0.19
CA LEU A 111 0.97 3.14 -0.72
C LEU A 111 0.03 4.20 -0.14
N LEU A 112 -0.33 4.06 1.13
CA LEU A 112 -1.32 4.88 1.81
C LEU A 112 -0.66 5.66 2.94
N GLN A 113 -1.11 6.90 3.16
CA GLN A 113 -0.81 7.64 4.39
C GLN A 113 -1.60 7.06 5.57
N ASP A 114 -2.89 6.77 5.34
CA ASP A 114 -3.83 6.21 6.30
C ASP A 114 -4.86 5.32 5.57
N ASP A 115 -5.49 4.39 6.30
CA ASP A 115 -6.52 3.49 5.79
C ASP A 115 -7.82 4.23 5.47
N ASP A 116 -8.08 5.36 6.14
CA ASP A 116 -9.26 6.22 5.89
C ASP A 116 -9.32 6.79 4.46
N LEU A 117 -8.20 6.73 3.72
CA LEU A 117 -8.13 7.16 2.32
C LEU A 117 -8.66 6.11 1.33
N VAL A 118 -9.05 4.94 1.82
CA VAL A 118 -9.56 3.83 1.01
C VAL A 118 -11.09 3.93 0.95
N THR A 119 -11.59 4.34 -0.21
CA THR A 119 -13.04 4.54 -0.43
C THR A 119 -13.77 3.27 -0.82
N LYS A 120 -13.04 2.30 -1.38
CA LYS A 120 -13.60 1.02 -1.79
C LYS A 120 -12.57 -0.08 -1.63
N LEU A 121 -13.01 -1.17 -1.04
CA LEU A 121 -12.24 -2.41 -0.93
C LEU A 121 -13.05 -3.55 -1.52
N THR A 122 -12.45 -4.28 -2.44
CA THR A 122 -12.98 -5.54 -2.97
C THR A 122 -11.95 -6.63 -2.75
N VAL A 123 -12.35 -7.71 -2.09
CA VAL A 123 -11.47 -8.86 -1.83
C VAL A 123 -12.09 -10.08 -2.48
N GLU A 124 -11.37 -10.62 -3.45
CA GLU A 124 -11.77 -11.82 -4.19
C GLU A 124 -10.77 -12.92 -3.92
N THR A 125 -11.26 -14.15 -3.91
CA THR A 125 -10.43 -15.33 -3.66
C THR A 125 -10.72 -16.36 -4.72
N ASP A 126 -9.68 -16.85 -5.36
CA ASP A 126 -9.82 -17.83 -6.44
C ASP A 126 -8.70 -18.90 -6.36
N ARG A 127 -8.81 -19.93 -7.19
CA ARG A 127 -7.88 -21.03 -7.24
C ARG A 127 -6.71 -20.73 -8.15
N TRP A 128 -5.49 -20.87 -7.63
CA TRP A 128 -4.29 -20.86 -8.45
C TRP A 128 -4.07 -22.23 -9.08
N LEU A 129 -4.38 -22.36 -10.37
CA LEU A 129 -4.20 -23.61 -11.11
C LEU A 129 -2.73 -23.83 -11.49
N GLY A 130 -2.26 -25.08 -11.44
CA GLY A 130 -0.94 -25.47 -11.94
C GLY A 130 0.25 -25.19 -11.01
N VAL A 131 0.04 -24.69 -9.79
CA VAL A 131 1.11 -24.47 -8.81
C VAL A 131 1.13 -25.54 -7.70
N PRO A 132 2.23 -25.72 -6.96
CA PRO A 132 2.25 -26.60 -5.79
C PRO A 132 1.19 -26.22 -4.73
N PRO A 133 0.71 -27.18 -3.92
CA PRO A 133 -0.17 -26.88 -2.80
C PRO A 133 0.51 -25.94 -1.80
N HIS A 134 -0.29 -25.17 -1.06
CA HIS A 134 0.14 -24.17 -0.07
C HIS A 134 0.83 -22.92 -0.64
N GLN A 135 0.89 -22.75 -1.97
CA GLN A 135 1.24 -21.46 -2.56
C GLN A 135 0.04 -20.51 -2.57
N THR A 136 0.32 -19.25 -2.26
CA THR A 136 -0.64 -18.14 -2.28
C THR A 136 -0.02 -16.97 -3.02
N LEU A 137 -0.77 -16.37 -3.94
CA LEU A 137 -0.43 -15.15 -4.65
C LEU A 137 -1.51 -14.11 -4.35
N ALA A 138 -1.11 -12.92 -3.95
CA ALA A 138 -2.01 -11.77 -3.82
C ALA A 138 -1.69 -10.78 -4.94
N ILE A 139 -2.71 -10.43 -5.74
CA ILE A 139 -2.63 -9.39 -6.75
C ILE A 139 -3.40 -8.20 -6.22
N ILE A 140 -2.71 -7.07 -6.05
CA ILE A 140 -3.28 -5.84 -5.52
C ILE A 140 -3.38 -4.85 -6.67
N ARG A 141 -4.60 -4.48 -7.03
CA ARG A 141 -4.89 -3.41 -8.00
C ARG A 141 -5.37 -2.19 -7.24
N VAL A 142 -4.72 -1.06 -7.50
CA VAL A 142 -5.05 0.22 -6.87
C VAL A 142 -5.52 1.16 -7.97
N ALA A 143 -6.72 1.70 -7.83
CA ALA A 143 -7.20 2.79 -8.66
C ALA A 143 -7.18 4.08 -7.83
N ILE A 144 -6.58 5.13 -8.39
CA ILE A 144 -6.46 6.43 -7.75
C ILE A 144 -7.70 7.27 -8.09
N LYS A 145 -8.24 7.96 -7.08
CA LYS A 145 -9.31 8.95 -7.21
C LYS A 145 -8.84 10.26 -6.58
N ALA A 146 -9.31 11.40 -7.09
CA ALA A 146 -9.08 12.69 -6.44
C ALA A 146 -10.28 13.08 -5.58
N SER A 147 -10.04 13.45 -4.33
CA SER A 147 -11.02 14.16 -3.49
C SER A 147 -11.06 15.65 -3.82
N THR A 148 -9.89 16.23 -4.13
CA THR A 148 -9.72 17.60 -4.61
C THR A 148 -8.82 17.57 -5.83
N VAL A 149 -9.30 18.03 -6.98
CA VAL A 149 -8.49 18.10 -8.20
C VAL A 149 -7.60 19.34 -8.12
N THR A 150 -6.29 19.14 -8.20
CA THR A 150 -5.29 20.20 -8.31
C THR A 150 -4.58 20.08 -9.65
N MET A 151 -3.90 21.14 -10.09
CA MET A 151 -3.13 21.07 -11.34
C MET A 151 -2.02 20.02 -11.25
N ASP A 152 -1.49 19.79 -10.04
CA ASP A 152 -0.40 18.86 -9.77
C ASP A 152 -0.84 17.39 -9.75
N ASN A 153 -2.06 17.06 -9.31
CA ASN A 153 -2.51 15.67 -9.18
C ASN A 153 -3.24 15.12 -10.42
N LEU A 154 -3.44 15.94 -11.44
CA LEU A 154 -4.21 15.62 -12.63
C LEU A 154 -3.54 14.55 -13.50
N ASP A 155 -2.21 14.50 -13.48
CA ASP A 155 -1.37 13.52 -14.17
C ASP A 155 -1.44 12.11 -13.56
N LEU A 156 -1.83 12.00 -12.28
CA LEU A 156 -2.03 10.74 -11.57
C LEU A 156 -3.42 10.12 -11.82
N LEU A 157 -4.32 10.87 -12.47
CA LEU A 157 -5.71 10.44 -12.75
C LEU A 157 -5.93 9.96 -14.19
N SER A 158 -4.94 10.13 -15.08
CA SER A 158 -5.04 9.84 -16.52
C SER A 158 -4.75 8.38 -16.87
#